data_AF-A0A7R7GLH8-F1
#
_entry.id   AF-A0A7R7GLH8-F1
#
_cell.length_a   1.000
_cell.length_b   1.000
_cell.length_c   1.000
_cell.angle_alpha   90.00
_cell.angle_beta   90.00
_cell.angle_gamma   90.00
#
_symmetry.space_group_name_H-M   'P 1'
#
loop_
_entity.id
_entity.type
_entity.pdbx_description
1 polymer ?
#
loop_
_entity_poly.entity_id
_entity_poly.type
_entity_poly.pdbx_seq_one_letter_code
_entity_poly.pdbx_strand_id
1 'polypeptide(L)'
;MRSEEILERLLQLVARLYAETEGFEHHSEDAQLWYNRGYANGMLAGLIEHGHSDAIRAAGISPDPADLVTDQALLPWGKAHTHGYEVGYRETQEVMGTGA
;
A
#
# COMPACT_ATOMS: atom_id res chain seq x y z
N MET A 1 -19.22 5.25 -10.36
CA MET A 1 -17.85 5.58 -10.83
C MET A 1 -17.39 4.42 -11.70
N ARG A 2 -16.72 4.67 -12.84
CA ARG A 2 -16.25 3.56 -13.70
C ARG A 2 -15.04 2.89 -13.02
N SER A 3 -14.92 1.57 -13.12
CA SER A 3 -13.82 0.80 -12.50
C SER A 3 -12.42 1.35 -12.85
N GLU A 4 -12.23 1.84 -14.08
CA GLU A 4 -10.98 2.47 -14.52
C GLU A 4 -10.65 3.78 -13.79
N GLU A 5 -11.65 4.60 -13.49
CA GLU A 5 -11.46 5.85 -12.72
C GLU A 5 -11.10 5.55 -11.25
N ILE A 6 -11.66 4.46 -10.70
CA ILE A 6 -11.30 3.99 -9.36
C ILE A 6 -9.84 3.55 -9.35
N LEU A 7 -9.44 2.71 -10.30
CA LEU A 7 -8.06 2.24 -10.43
C LEU A 7 -7.08 3.41 -10.54
N GLU A 8 -7.36 4.39 -11.38
CA GLU A 8 -6.51 5.58 -11.54
C GLU A 8 -6.34 6.34 -10.22
N ARG A 9 -7.43 6.56 -9.47
CA ARG A 9 -7.38 7.24 -8.17
C ARG A 9 -6.60 6.44 -7.13
N LEU A 10 -6.73 5.11 -7.11
CA LEU A 10 -5.96 4.25 -6.21
C LEU A 10 -4.47 4.30 -6.54
N LEU A 11 -4.08 4.25 -7.81
CA LEU A 11 -2.69 4.38 -8.24
C LEU A 11 -2.10 5.75 -7.89
N GLN A 12 -2.87 6.84 -8.07
CA GLN A 12 -2.46 8.18 -7.66
C GLN A 12 -2.26 8.29 -6.14
N LEU A 13 -3.12 7.65 -5.35
CA LEU A 13 -2.99 7.62 -3.90
C LEU A 13 -1.75 6.83 -3.47
N VAL A 14 -1.52 5.64 -4.03
CA VAL A 14 -0.32 4.84 -3.75
C VAL A 14 0.94 5.63 -4.08
N ALA A 15 1.02 6.25 -5.27
CA ALA A 15 2.18 7.04 -5.68
C ALA A 15 2.46 8.20 -4.71
N ARG A 16 1.40 8.90 -4.25
CA ARG A 16 1.53 9.97 -3.25
C ARG A 16 2.05 9.44 -1.92
N LEU A 17 1.46 8.35 -1.40
CA LEU A 17 1.89 7.76 -0.15
C LEU A 17 3.35 7.29 -0.22
N TYR A 18 3.78 6.72 -1.35
CA TYR A 18 5.16 6.32 -1.57
C TYR A 18 6.13 7.51 -1.54
N ALA A 19 5.75 8.65 -2.13
CA ALA A 19 6.56 9.87 -2.10
C ALA A 19 6.59 10.52 -0.70
N GLU A 20 5.45 10.59 -0.01
CA GLU A 20 5.34 11.17 1.32
C GLU A 20 6.06 10.34 2.40
N THR A 21 6.23 9.04 2.15
CA THR A 21 6.91 8.11 3.06
C THR A 21 8.31 7.74 2.61
N GLU A 22 8.90 8.46 1.65
CA GLU A 22 10.29 8.24 1.26
C GLU A 22 11.23 8.38 2.48
N GLY A 23 12.13 7.42 2.67
CA GLY A 23 13.06 7.39 3.80
C GLY A 23 12.46 6.96 5.15
N PHE A 24 11.22 6.45 5.19
CA PHE A 24 10.56 5.99 6.42
C PHE A 24 11.42 5.03 7.27
N GLU A 25 12.30 4.23 6.64
CA GLU A 25 13.21 3.29 7.31
C GLU A 25 14.15 3.97 8.31
N HIS A 26 14.44 5.25 8.13
CA HIS A 26 15.27 6.06 9.02
C HIS A 26 14.49 6.70 10.18
N HIS A 27 13.17 6.52 10.23
CA HIS A 27 12.24 7.17 11.16
C HIS A 27 11.45 6.15 11.96
N SER A 28 12.15 5.29 12.71
CA SER A 28 11.53 4.25 13.56
C SER A 28 10.57 4.81 14.64
N GLU A 29 10.77 6.06 15.02
CA GLU A 29 9.97 6.81 15.98
C GLU A 29 8.63 7.30 15.41
N ASP A 30 8.52 7.44 14.09
CA ASP A 30 7.32 7.96 13.44
C ASP A 30 6.43 6.82 12.93
N ALA A 31 5.57 6.32 13.83
CA ALA A 31 4.64 5.26 13.50
C ALA A 31 3.69 5.60 12.33
N GLN A 32 3.42 6.88 12.06
CA GLN A 32 2.50 7.27 10.99
C GLN A 32 3.14 7.09 9.61
N LEU A 33 4.45 7.36 9.47
CA LEU A 33 5.18 7.07 8.22
C LEU A 33 5.16 5.57 7.90
N TRP A 34 5.42 4.73 8.91
CA TRP A 34 5.38 3.27 8.75
C TRP A 34 3.98 2.76 8.44
N TYR A 35 2.95 3.28 9.10
CA TYR A 35 1.55 2.97 8.79
C TYR A 35 1.19 3.33 7.35
N ASN A 36 1.52 4.55 6.90
CA ASN A 36 1.21 5.02 5.56
C ASN A 36 1.92 4.18 4.48
N ARG A 37 3.18 3.79 4.73
CA ARG A 37 3.92 2.90 3.82
C ARG A 37 3.28 1.52 3.76
N GLY A 38 2.94 0.97 4.93
CA GLY A 38 2.21 -0.28 5.04
C GLY A 38 0.89 -0.24 4.25
N TYR A 39 0.10 0.81 4.44
CA TYR A 39 -1.17 1.02 3.75
C TYR A 39 -1.00 1.00 2.23
N ALA A 40 -0.03 1.73 1.69
CA ALA A 40 0.26 1.73 0.26
C ALA A 40 0.68 0.32 -0.25
N ASN A 41 1.44 -0.43 0.54
CA ASN A 41 1.84 -1.81 0.20
C ASN A 41 0.63 -2.76 0.19
N GLY A 42 -0.28 -2.61 1.17
CA GLY A 42 -1.53 -3.35 1.22
C GLY A 42 -2.41 -3.09 0.00
N MET A 43 -2.52 -1.81 -0.40
CA MET A 43 -3.25 -1.44 -1.61
C MET A 43 -2.67 -2.11 -2.86
N LEU A 44 -1.34 -2.07 -3.02
CA LEU A 44 -0.66 -2.70 -4.14
C LEU A 44 -0.90 -4.21 -4.19
N ALA A 45 -0.86 -4.89 -3.05
CA ALA A 45 -1.17 -6.32 -2.97
C ALA A 45 -2.60 -6.61 -3.44
N GLY A 46 -3.59 -5.83 -3.00
CA GLY A 46 -4.98 -5.96 -3.45
C GLY A 46 -5.13 -5.73 -4.96
N LEU A 47 -4.50 -4.68 -5.50
CA LEU A 47 -4.53 -4.38 -6.93
C LEU A 47 -3.87 -5.49 -7.77
N ILE A 48 -2.77 -6.08 -7.30
CA ILE A 48 -2.11 -7.22 -7.95
C ILE A 48 -3.04 -8.43 -7.99
N GLU A 49 -3.75 -8.73 -6.90
CA GLU A 49 -4.70 -9.84 -6.84
C GLU A 49 -5.90 -9.66 -7.79
N HIS A 50 -6.32 -8.42 -8.00
CA HIS A 50 -7.32 -8.07 -9.03
C HIS A 50 -6.77 -8.06 -10.47
N GLY A 51 -5.48 -8.38 -10.67
CA GLY A 51 -4.87 -8.48 -12.00
C GLY A 51 -4.34 -7.16 -12.57
N HIS A 52 -4.15 -6.12 -11.75
CA HIS A 52 -3.71 -4.80 -12.20
C HIS A 52 -2.18 -4.58 -12.19
N SER A 53 -1.39 -5.66 -12.18
CA SER A 53 0.07 -5.61 -12.20
C SER A 53 0.65 -4.76 -13.35
N ASP A 54 0.04 -4.81 -14.53
CA ASP A 54 0.49 -4.02 -15.68
C ASP A 54 0.22 -2.52 -15.50
N ALA A 55 -0.90 -2.16 -14.86
CA ALA A 55 -1.23 -0.77 -14.57
C ALA A 55 -0.28 -0.18 -13.52
N ILE A 56 0.07 -0.96 -12.48
CA ILE A 56 1.08 -0.58 -11.48
C ILE A 56 2.43 -0.31 -12.16
N ARG A 57 2.86 -1.19 -13.07
CA ARG A 57 4.11 -1.01 -13.84
C ARG A 57 4.05 0.23 -14.73
N ALA A 58 2.94 0.45 -15.43
CA ALA A 58 2.74 1.62 -16.28
C ALA A 58 2.75 2.93 -15.50
N ALA A 59 2.30 2.91 -14.25
CA ALA A 59 2.37 4.04 -13.33
C ALA A 59 3.78 4.27 -12.74
N GLY A 60 4.76 3.40 -13.04
CA GLY A 60 6.13 3.52 -12.55
C GLY A 60 6.30 3.21 -11.06
N ILE A 61 5.31 2.55 -10.44
CA ILE A 61 5.39 2.17 -9.02
C ILE A 61 6.17 0.86 -8.89
N SER A 62 7.18 0.86 -8.03
CA SER A 62 7.93 -0.33 -7.63
C SER A 62 7.53 -0.73 -6.22
N PRO A 63 6.76 -1.82 -6.02
CA PRO A 63 6.38 -2.26 -4.69
C PRO A 63 7.59 -2.62 -3.82
N ASP A 64 7.46 -2.39 -2.51
CA ASP A 64 8.44 -2.86 -1.53
C ASP A 64 8.55 -4.40 -1.49
N PRO A 65 9.65 -4.94 -0.96
CA PRO A 65 9.75 -6.36 -0.64
C PRO A 65 8.62 -6.81 0.29
N ALA A 66 8.07 -8.01 0.06
CA ALA A 66 6.96 -8.55 0.85
C ALA A 66 7.36 -8.85 2.31
N ASP A 67 8.64 -9.04 2.58
CA ASP A 67 9.23 -9.38 3.88
C ASP A 67 9.84 -8.18 4.61
N LEU A 68 9.60 -6.96 4.14
CA LEU A 68 10.18 -5.70 4.64
C LEU A 68 10.19 -5.58 6.18
N VAL A 69 9.12 -6.03 6.85
CA VAL A 69 8.98 -5.90 8.32
C VAL A 69 8.92 -7.24 9.07
N THR A 70 9.19 -8.37 8.41
CA THR A 70 9.00 -9.71 9.01
C THR A 70 9.77 -9.87 10.33
N ASP A 71 11.05 -9.49 10.37
CA ASP A 71 11.88 -9.58 11.57
C ASP A 71 11.59 -8.49 12.62
N GLN A 72 10.75 -7.51 12.26
CA GLN A 72 10.46 -6.32 13.05
C GLN A 72 8.98 -6.25 13.48
N ALA A 73 8.17 -7.25 13.16
CA ALA A 73 6.72 -7.22 13.32
C ALA A 73 6.23 -6.97 14.76
N LEU A 74 7.05 -7.24 15.77
CA LEU A 74 6.71 -6.99 17.18
C LEU A 74 7.08 -5.59 17.67
N LEU A 75 7.91 -4.86 16.92
CA LEU A 75 8.33 -3.50 17.23
C LEU A 75 7.19 -2.51 16.93
N PRO A 76 7.16 -1.33 17.58
CA PRO A 76 6.07 -0.37 17.40
C PRO A 76 5.82 0.02 15.93
N TRP A 77 6.88 0.30 15.18
CA TRP A 77 6.77 0.67 13.76
C TRP A 77 6.44 -0.52 12.86
N GLY A 78 6.94 -1.73 13.17
CA GLY A 78 6.57 -2.95 12.47
C GLY A 78 5.08 -3.25 12.61
N LYS A 79 4.52 -3.09 13.82
CA LYS A 79 3.07 -3.17 14.06
C LYS A 79 2.29 -2.12 13.29
N ALA A 80 2.78 -0.88 13.25
CA ALA A 80 2.14 0.20 12.51
C ALA A 80 2.09 -0.11 11.01
N HIS A 81 3.21 -0.59 10.44
CA HIS A 81 3.28 -1.02 9.05
C HIS A 81 2.35 -2.20 8.75
N THR A 82 2.40 -3.27 9.55
CA THR A 82 1.51 -4.42 9.40
C THR A 82 0.05 -4.01 9.44
N HIS A 83 -0.32 -3.15 10.40
CA HIS A 83 -1.70 -2.67 10.49
C HIS A 83 -2.10 -1.82 9.28
N GLY A 84 -1.22 -0.91 8.84
CA GLY A 84 -1.42 -0.15 7.60
C GLY A 84 -1.68 -1.08 6.43
N TYR A 85 -0.83 -2.09 6.24
CA TYR A 85 -0.96 -3.10 5.19
C TYR A 85 -2.31 -3.81 5.21
N GLU A 86 -2.72 -4.32 6.37
CA GLU A 86 -4.01 -5.01 6.52
C GLU A 86 -5.20 -4.11 6.12
N VAL A 87 -5.17 -2.84 6.55
CA VAL A 87 -6.23 -1.88 6.25
C VAL A 87 -6.24 -1.52 4.76
N GLY A 88 -5.08 -1.15 4.19
CA GLY A 88 -4.98 -0.76 2.78
C GLY A 88 -5.36 -1.89 1.83
N TYR A 89 -4.99 -3.13 2.18
CA TYR A 89 -5.42 -4.32 1.45
C TYR A 89 -6.93 -4.50 1.50
N ARG A 90 -7.52 -4.53 2.71
CA ARG A 90 -8.96 -4.74 2.90
C ARG A 90 -9.79 -3.67 2.16
N GLU A 91 -9.45 -2.40 2.33
CA GLU A 91 -10.19 -1.30 1.70
C GLU A 91 -10.07 -1.34 0.17
N THR A 92 -8.92 -1.75 -0.37
CA THR A 92 -8.76 -1.97 -1.81
C THR A 92 -9.67 -3.08 -2.32
N GLN A 93 -9.77 -4.20 -1.59
CA GLN A 93 -10.69 -5.29 -1.93
C GLN A 93 -12.15 -4.82 -1.90
N GLU A 94 -12.54 -4.04 -0.90
CA GLU A 94 -13.90 -3.48 -0.79
C GLU A 94 -14.23 -2.57 -1.98
N VAL A 95 -13.32 -1.66 -2.32
CA VAL A 95 -13.50 -0.68 -3.41
C VAL A 95 -13.51 -1.34 -4.79
N MET A 96 -12.68 -2.38 -5.00
CA MET A 96 -12.59 -3.08 -6.29
C MET A 96 -13.65 -4.20 -6.43
N GLY A 97 -14.08 -4.80 -5.31
CA GLY A 97 -15.04 -5.89 -5.28
C GLY A 97 -16.52 -5.47 -5.24
N THR A 98 -16.84 -4.22 -4.90
CA THR A 98 -18.22 -3.70 -4.88
C THR A 98 -18.84 -3.43 -6.27
N GLY A 99 -18.22 -3.96 -7.34
CA GLY A 99 -18.70 -3.86 -8.73
C GLY A 99 -19.20 -5.16 -9.36
N ALA A 100 -19.36 -6.25 -8.59
CA ALA A 100 -19.89 -7.55 -9.07
C ALA A 100 -21.41 -7.68 -8.85
#